data_AF-A0A401JC71-F1
#
_entry.id   AF-A0A401JC71-F1
#
_cell.length_a   1.000
_cell.length_b   1.000
_cell.length_c   1.000
_cell.angle_alpha   90.00
_cell.angle_beta   90.00
_cell.angle_gamma   90.00
#
_symmetry.space_group_name_H-M   'P 1'
#
loop_
_entity.id
_entity.type
_entity.pdbx_description
1 polymer ?
#
loop_
_entity_poly.entity_id
_entity_poly.type
_entity_poly.pdbx_seq_one_letter_code
_entity_poly.pdbx_strand_id
1 'polypeptide(L)' 'MIKAFRHKGLDAFFRTGSKAGIQPRHAGKLRVLLTTLDSAKRPDDMNRQAGSCTP' A
#
# COMPACT_ATOMS: atom_id res chain seq x y z
N MET A 1 8.61 2.98 -4.33
CA MET A 1 9.66 2.50 -3.41
C MET A 1 9.22 2.69 -1.96
N ILE A 2 8.88 1.60 -1.27
CA ILE A 2 8.40 1.67 0.12
C ILE A 2 9.59 1.72 1.07
N LYS A 3 9.69 2.78 1.88
CA LYS A 3 10.82 2.96 2.82
C LYS A 3 10.56 2.32 4.19
N ALA A 4 9.33 2.39 4.68
CA ALA A 4 8.97 1.87 5.99
C ALA A 4 7.47 1.55 6.07
N PHE A 5 7.14 0.55 6.88
CA PHE A 5 5.77 0.19 7.23
C PHE A 5 5.52 0.51 8.69
N ARG A 6 4.50 1.33 8.98
CA ARG A 6 4.06 1.60 10.36
C ARG A 6 3.32 0.39 10.97
N HIS A 7 2.73 -0.47 10.14
CA HIS A 7 1.96 -1.63 10.58
C HIS A 7 2.75 -2.92 10.38
N LYS A 8 3.07 -3.64 11.47
CA LYS A 8 3.87 -4.88 11.41
C LYS A 8 3.25 -5.96 10.53
N GLY A 9 1.92 -6.09 10.52
CA GLY A 9 1.22 -7.03 9.64
C GLY A 9 1.34 -6.70 8.14
N LEU A 10 1.48 -5.40 7.78
CA LEU A 10 1.67 -5.00 6.39
C LEU A 10 3.10 -5.25 5.92
N ASP A 11 4.08 -5.00 6.79
CA ASP A 11 5.48 -5.35 6.53
C ASP A 11 5.65 -6.86 6.31
N ALA A 12 5.10 -7.68 7.21
CA ALA A 12 5.13 -9.13 7.08
C ALA A 12 4.41 -9.62 5.81
N PHE A 13 3.25 -9.06 5.50
CA PHE A 13 2.51 -9.38 4.29
C PHE A 13 3.29 -9.00 3.02
N PHE A 14 3.96 -7.85 3.00
CA PHE A 14 4.76 -7.42 1.87
C PHE A 14 6.03 -8.26 1.69
N ARG A 15 6.75 -8.56 2.77
CA ARG A 15 8.04 -9.28 2.73
C ARG A 15 7.91 -10.79 2.54
N THR A 16 6.93 -11.40 3.21
CA THR A 16 6.79 -12.87 3.29
C THR A 16 5.50 -13.39 2.66
N GLY A 17 4.57 -12.51 2.28
CA GLY A 17 3.22 -12.92 1.85
C GLY A 17 2.32 -13.38 3.01
N SER A 18 2.78 -13.26 4.25
CA SER A 18 2.04 -13.71 5.42
C SER A 18 0.81 -12.84 5.67
N LYS A 19 -0.38 -13.46 5.73
CA LYS A 19 -1.64 -12.78 6.04
C LYS A 19 -1.87 -12.62 7.54
N ALA A 20 -0.93 -13.06 8.37
CA ALA A 20 -1.01 -12.93 9.83
C ALA A 20 -0.95 -11.45 10.23
N GLY A 21 -2.01 -10.97 10.89
CA GLY A 21 -2.11 -9.57 11.32
C GLY A 21 -2.70 -8.60 10.28
N ILE A 22 -3.23 -9.09 9.16
CA ILE A 22 -4.07 -8.30 8.25
C ILE A 22 -5.41 -9.01 8.02
N GLN A 23 -6.40 -8.25 7.55
CA GLN A 23 -7.67 -8.86 7.14
C GLN A 23 -7.49 -9.59 5.80
N PRO A 24 -7.63 -10.93 5.74
CA PRO A 24 -7.38 -11.70 4.51
C PRO A 24 -8.33 -11.30 3.38
N ARG A 25 -9.56 -10.84 3.70
CA ARG A 25 -10.51 -10.27 2.72
C ARG A 25 -9.94 -9.09 1.93
N HIS A 26 -8.99 -8.34 2.50
CA HIS A 26 -8.36 -7.18 1.86
C HIS A 26 -6.99 -7.51 1.27
N ALA A 27 -6.47 -8.73 1.46
CA ALA A 27 -5.12 -9.10 1.03
C ALA A 27 -4.90 -8.89 -0.48
N GLY A 28 -5.90 -9.19 -1.32
CA GLY A 28 -5.82 -8.96 -2.76
C GLY A 28 -5.63 -7.49 -3.11
N LYS A 29 -6.47 -6.61 -2.54
CA LYS A 29 -6.39 -5.16 -2.77
C LYS A 29 -5.11 -4.55 -2.20
N LEU A 30 -4.72 -5.00 -1.01
CA LEU A 30 -3.47 -4.61 -0.35
C LEU A 30 -2.25 -4.93 -1.21
N ARG A 31 -2.20 -6.13 -1.79
CA ARG A 31 -1.10 -6.54 -2.65
C ARG A 31 -0.97 -5.64 -3.87
N VAL A 32 -2.08 -5.34 -4.55
CA VAL A 32 -2.09 -4.44 -5.70
C VAL A 32 -1.58 -3.05 -5.30
N LEU A 33 -2.12 -2.47 -4.22
CA LEU A 33 -1.70 -1.15 -3.73
C LEU A 33 -0.21 -1.11 -3.37
N LEU A 34 0.27 -2.14 -2.68
CA LEU A 34 1.68 -2.29 -2.27
C LEU A 34 2.60 -2.40 -3.49
N THR A 35 2.24 -3.19 -4.50
CA THR A 35 3.02 -3.32 -5.73
C THR A 35 3.05 -2.00 -6.52
N THR A 36 1.93 -1.28 -6.58
CA THR A 36 1.90 0.07 -7.18
C THR A 36 2.77 1.05 -6.40
N LEU A 37 2.69 1.04 -5.07
CA LEU A 37 3.53 1.83 -4.17
C LEU A 37 5.03 1.54 -4.34
N ASP A 38 5.38 0.27 -4.52
CA ASP A 38 6.75 -0.15 -4.73
C ASP A 38 7.27 0.32 -6.11
N SER A 39 6.44 0.16 -7.14
CA SER A 39 6.73 0.59 -8.51
C SER A 39 6.76 2.12 -8.67
N ALA A 40 6.04 2.86 -7.82
CA ALA A 40 6.01 4.32 -7.84
C ALA A 40 7.40 4.89 -7.54
N LYS A 41 7.95 5.62 -8.52
CA LYS A 41 9.27 6.28 -8.43
C LYS A 41 9.21 7.64 -7.75
N ARG A 42 8.02 8.26 -7.69
CA ARG A 42 7.79 9.60 -7.11
C ARG A 42 6.49 9.58 -6.31
N PRO A 43 6.38 10.29 -5.18
CA PRO A 43 5.14 10.37 -4.39
C PRO A 43 3.97 10.97 -5.18
N ASP A 44 4.27 11.81 -6.18
CA ASP A 44 3.30 12.41 -7.10
C ASP A 44 2.57 11.37 -7.98
N ASP A 45 3.20 10.22 -8.26
CA ASP A 45 2.61 9.12 -9.04
C ASP A 45 1.45 8.42 -8.30
N MET A 46 1.43 8.52 -6.97
CA MET A 46 0.31 8.07 -6.14
C MET A 46 -0.80 9.11 -6.00
N ASN A 47 -0.60 10.35 -6.45
CA ASN A 47 -1.57 11.43 -6.35
C ASN A 47 -2.60 11.36 -7.50
N ARG A 48 -3.29 10.23 -7.64
CA ARG A 48 -4.56 10.20 -8.37
C ARG A 48 -5.65 10.75 -7.46
N GLN A 49 -5.77 12.07 -7.55
CA GLN A 49 -6.82 12.97 -7.05
C GLN A 49 -8.12 12.29 -6.64
N ALA A 50 -8.39 12.29 -5.34
CA ALA A 50 -9.74 12.33 -4.78
C ALA A 50 -9.75 13.42 -3.70
N GLY A 51 -9.70 14.66 -4.16
CA GLY A 51 -9.70 15.86 -3.32
C GLY A 51 -10.27 17.01 -4.11
N SER A 52 -11.56 16.91 -4.46
CA SER A 52 -12.35 18.06 -4.88
C SER A 52 -12.47 19.02 -3.69
N CYS A 53 -11.50 19.92 -3.54
CA CYS A 53 -11.77 21.21 -2.91
C CYS A 53 -12.10 22.19 -4.03
N THR A 54 -13.37 22.27 -4.37
CA THR A 54 -13.96 23.43 -5.06
C THR A 54 -13.97 24.58 -4.05
N PRO A 55 -13.62 25.82 -4.47
CA PRO A 55 -13.49 26.98 -3.58
C PRO A 55 -14.78 27.35 -2.85
#